data_AF-A0A397G8G9-F1
#
_entry.id   AF-A0A397G8G9-F1
#
_cell.length_a   1.000
_cell.length_b   1.000
_cell.length_c   1.000
_cell.angle_alpha   90.00
_cell.angle_beta   90.00
_cell.angle_gamma   90.00
#
_symmetry.space_group_name_H-M   'P 1'
#
loop_
_entity.id
_entity.type
_entity.pdbx_description
1 polymer ?
#
loop_
_entity_poly.entity_id
_entity_poly.type
_entity_poly.pdbx_seq_one_letter_code
_entity_poly.pdbx_strand_id
1 'polypeptide(L)'
;MKQQLLELIKLLRFYYIIIIIFQIYFFPPLINCLNKEKELQNIIINKDYVQELQIVTPKRGSYFVVGSTHFILWNYVGTSNIDIFVSIAATVQTPSRNISTTVFKKLTNTYPNHLNFSIDSMWPITATYNVIITSIFNPNITSESGDFYIWAMEEKDKRFVVQCFANILISIMYLNI
;
A
#
# COMPACT_ATOMS: atom_id res chain seq x y z
N MET A 1 10.08 37.44 -71.91
CA MET A 1 10.91 37.27 -70.69
C MET A 1 10.43 38.12 -69.50
N LYS A 2 10.28 39.46 -69.62
CA LYS A 2 9.85 40.31 -68.48
C LYS A 2 8.46 39.97 -67.89
N GLN A 3 7.50 39.59 -68.73
CA GLN A 3 6.14 39.24 -68.29
C GLN A 3 6.10 37.98 -67.41
N GLN A 4 6.88 36.95 -67.77
CA GLN A 4 6.95 35.68 -67.01
C GLN A 4 7.62 35.87 -65.64
N LEU A 5 8.63 36.74 -65.56
CA LEU A 5 9.30 37.07 -64.29
C LEU A 5 8.35 37.79 -63.32
N LEU A 6 7.46 38.65 -63.83
CA LEU A 6 6.49 39.37 -63.02
C LEU A 6 5.43 38.43 -62.42
N GLU A 7 4.96 37.46 -63.18
CA GLU A 7 4.00 36.44 -62.69
C GLU A 7 4.64 35.52 -61.64
N LEU A 8 5.91 35.16 -61.80
CA LEU A 8 6.64 34.37 -60.81
C LEU A 8 6.78 35.11 -59.46
N ILE A 9 7.04 36.42 -59.49
CA ILE A 9 7.15 37.24 -58.28
C ILE A 9 5.81 37.36 -57.54
N LYS A 10 4.69 37.47 -58.28
CA LYS A 10 3.35 37.48 -57.68
C LYS A 10 3.04 36.16 -56.98
N LEU A 11 3.35 35.02 -57.61
CA LEU A 11 3.18 33.70 -57.03
C LEU A 11 4.01 33.49 -55.76
N LEU A 12 5.27 33.93 -55.77
CA LEU A 12 6.14 33.85 -54.60
C LEU A 12 5.62 34.70 -53.43
N ARG A 13 5.12 35.92 -53.71
CA ARG A 13 4.49 36.77 -52.68
C ARG A 13 3.22 36.15 -52.12
N PHE A 14 2.39 35.56 -52.98
CA PHE A 14 1.17 34.88 -52.56
C PHE A 14 1.48 33.67 -51.66
N TYR A 15 2.47 32.85 -52.04
CA TYR A 15 2.91 31.71 -51.25
C TYR A 15 3.51 32.13 -49.91
N TYR A 16 4.30 33.21 -49.89
CA TYR A 16 4.86 33.78 -48.66
C TYR A 16 3.77 34.26 -47.69
N ILE A 17 2.72 34.92 -48.19
CA ILE A 17 1.57 35.35 -47.37
C ILE A 17 0.84 34.14 -46.79
N ILE A 18 0.62 33.07 -47.57
CA ILE A 18 -0.02 31.85 -47.08
C ILE A 18 0.79 31.21 -45.95
N ILE A 19 2.12 31.15 -46.07
CA ILE A 19 2.99 30.63 -45.01
C ILE A 19 2.86 31.46 -43.73
N ILE A 20 2.86 32.79 -43.85
CA ILE A 20 2.69 33.68 -42.68
C ILE A 20 1.33 33.47 -42.03
N ILE A 21 0.25 33.39 -42.81
CA ILE A 21 -1.09 33.12 -42.28
C ILE A 21 -1.11 31.75 -41.57
N PHE A 22 -0.52 30.72 -42.17
CA PHE A 22 -0.46 29.40 -41.54
C PHE A 22 0.33 29.43 -40.22
N GLN A 23 1.45 30.14 -40.16
CA GLN A 23 2.22 30.29 -38.93
C GLN A 23 1.51 31.11 -37.85
N ILE A 24 0.76 32.15 -38.21
CA ILE A 24 0.04 32.99 -37.24
C ILE A 24 -1.22 32.32 -36.72
N TYR A 25 -1.99 31.65 -37.59
CA TYR A 25 -3.31 31.15 -37.23
C TYR A 25 -3.30 29.68 -36.80
N PHE A 26 -2.37 28.86 -37.31
CA PHE A 26 -2.39 27.41 -37.08
C PHE A 26 -1.41 26.96 -36.00
N PHE A 27 -0.25 27.61 -35.88
CA PHE A 27 0.81 27.23 -34.94
C PHE A 27 0.48 27.55 -33.45
N PRO A 28 -0.05 28.74 -33.10
CA PRO A 28 -0.36 29.07 -31.71
C PRO A 28 -1.41 28.17 -31.04
N PRO A 29 -2.55 27.81 -31.68
CA PRO A 29 -3.51 26.90 -31.05
C PRO A 29 -2.96 25.48 -30.89
N LEU A 30 -2.07 25.03 -31.79
CA LEU A 30 -1.41 23.72 -31.68
C LEU A 30 -0.46 23.66 -30.48
N ILE A 31 0.33 24.72 -30.26
CA ILE A 31 1.23 24.85 -29.11
C ILE A 31 0.42 24.87 -27.80
N ASN A 32 -0.70 25.60 -27.77
CA ASN A 32 -1.58 25.61 -26.60
C ASN A 32 -2.20 24.23 -26.31
N CYS A 33 -2.57 23.45 -27.33
CA CYS A 33 -3.07 22.10 -27.14
C CYS A 33 -1.98 21.16 -26.57
N LEU A 34 -0.77 21.22 -27.13
CA LEU A 34 0.38 20.43 -26.65
C LEU A 34 0.78 20.79 -25.22
N ASN A 35 0.72 22.08 -24.86
CA ASN A 35 1.02 22.52 -23.50
C ASN A 35 -0.05 22.05 -22.51
N LYS A 36 -1.33 22.07 -22.91
CA LYS A 36 -2.43 21.57 -22.09
C LYS A 36 -2.37 20.05 -21.88
N GLU A 37 -1.95 19.30 -22.90
CA GLU A 37 -1.69 17.86 -22.79
C GLU A 37 -0.52 17.57 -21.84
N LYS A 38 0.57 18.35 -21.92
CA LYS A 38 1.69 18.26 -20.97
C LYS A 38 1.28 18.61 -19.53
N GLU A 39 0.44 19.62 -19.32
CA GLU A 39 -0.13 19.94 -18.01
C GLU A 39 -0.98 18.79 -17.47
N LEU A 40 -1.85 18.20 -18.30
CA LEU A 40 -2.65 17.03 -17.94
C LEU A 40 -1.78 15.82 -17.59
N GLN A 41 -0.71 15.57 -18.34
CA GLN A 41 0.25 14.50 -18.01
C GLN A 41 0.99 14.78 -16.70
N ASN A 42 1.41 16.02 -16.43
CA ASN A 42 2.03 16.40 -15.15
C ASN A 42 1.08 16.25 -13.96
N ILE A 43 -0.23 16.47 -14.14
CA ILE A 43 -1.24 16.23 -13.11
C ILE A 43 -1.41 14.72 -12.85
N ILE A 44 -1.32 13.88 -13.89
CA ILE A 44 -1.46 12.41 -13.76
C ILE A 44 -0.24 11.77 -13.06
N ILE A 45 0.96 12.32 -13.23
CA ILE A 45 2.18 11.80 -12.58
C ILE A 45 2.15 11.97 -11.04
N ASN A 46 1.26 12.82 -10.50
CA ASN A 46 1.11 13.07 -9.06
C ASN A 46 -0.01 12.24 -8.38
N LYS A 47 -0.55 11.21 -9.05
CA LYS A 47 -1.73 10.48 -8.56
C LYS A 47 -1.44 9.47 -7.44
N ASP A 48 -0.18 9.11 -7.20
CA ASP A 48 0.18 8.08 -6.22
C ASP A 48 1.02 8.67 -5.09
N TYR A 49 0.39 9.47 -4.23
CA TYR A 49 1.02 10.08 -3.08
C TYR A 49 0.35 9.62 -1.79
N VAL A 50 1.14 8.91 -1.00
CA VAL A 50 0.81 8.52 0.37
C VAL A 50 1.54 9.47 1.28
N GLN A 51 0.84 9.96 2.29
CA GLN A 51 1.42 10.78 3.34
C GLN A 51 1.74 9.94 4.56
N GLU A 52 0.80 9.05 4.91
CA GLU A 52 0.88 8.27 6.14
C GLU A 52 0.30 6.87 5.92
N LEU A 53 0.91 5.89 6.59
CA LEU A 53 0.42 4.51 6.71
C LEU A 53 0.24 4.19 8.18
N GLN A 54 -0.90 3.61 8.54
CA GLN A 54 -1.20 3.18 9.89
C GLN A 54 -1.73 1.74 9.90
N ILE A 55 -1.05 0.86 10.62
CA ILE A 55 -1.56 -0.50 10.85
C ILE A 55 -2.65 -0.45 11.92
N VAL A 56 -3.84 -0.95 11.55
CA VAL A 56 -5.00 -1.06 12.43
C VAL A 56 -4.98 -2.41 13.16
N THR A 57 -4.56 -3.48 12.47
CA THR A 57 -4.42 -4.83 13.01
C THR A 57 -3.30 -5.56 12.26
N PRO A 58 -2.42 -6.31 12.96
CA PRO A 58 -2.38 -6.51 14.40
C PRO A 58 -1.98 -5.26 15.17
N LYS A 59 -2.34 -5.20 16.46
CA LYS A 59 -1.85 -4.18 17.39
C LYS A 59 -0.79 -4.79 18.29
N ARG A 60 0.09 -3.95 18.84
CA ARG A 60 1.01 -4.35 19.90
C ARG A 60 0.29 -5.12 21.02
N GLY A 61 0.84 -6.26 21.40
CA GLY A 61 0.28 -7.15 22.42
C GLY A 61 -0.83 -8.09 21.93
N SER A 62 -1.13 -8.13 20.63
CA SER A 62 -2.10 -9.10 20.08
C SER A 62 -1.57 -10.53 20.17
N TYR A 63 -2.48 -11.50 20.29
CA TYR A 63 -2.18 -12.93 20.32
C TYR A 63 -2.97 -13.66 19.23
N PHE A 64 -2.30 -14.53 18.48
CA PHE A 64 -2.90 -15.28 17.38
C PHE A 64 -2.58 -16.77 17.43
N VAL A 65 -3.56 -17.60 17.06
CA VAL A 65 -3.46 -19.06 17.10
C VAL A 65 -2.59 -19.56 15.95
N VAL A 66 -1.66 -20.47 16.25
CA VAL A 66 -0.94 -21.20 15.19
C VAL A 66 -1.95 -21.98 14.34
N GLY A 67 -1.83 -21.89 13.02
CA GLY A 67 -2.73 -22.56 12.07
C GLY A 67 -4.01 -21.77 11.73
N SER A 68 -4.26 -20.61 12.33
CA SER A 68 -5.38 -19.75 11.92
C SER A 68 -4.98 -18.71 10.87
N THR A 69 -5.97 -18.32 10.08
CA THR A 69 -5.88 -17.22 9.12
C THR A 69 -6.36 -15.93 9.76
N HIS A 70 -5.58 -14.87 9.58
CA HIS A 70 -5.86 -13.53 10.09
C HIS A 70 -5.70 -12.48 8.99
N PHE A 71 -6.13 -11.27 9.32
CA PHE A 71 -6.03 -10.12 8.44
C PHE A 71 -5.07 -9.10 9.02
N ILE A 72 -4.15 -8.63 8.19
CA ILE A 72 -3.48 -7.36 8.38
C ILE A 72 -4.43 -6.30 7.86
N LEU A 73 -4.79 -5.33 8.68
CA LEU A 73 -5.63 -4.19 8.33
C LEU A 73 -4.80 -2.93 8.46
N TRP A 74 -4.87 -2.06 7.47
CA TRP A 74 -4.20 -0.76 7.52
C TRP A 74 -5.10 0.36 7.01
N ASN A 75 -4.74 1.58 7.36
CA ASN A 75 -5.28 2.79 6.80
C ASN A 75 -4.13 3.61 6.22
N TYR A 76 -4.45 4.48 5.26
CA TYR A 76 -3.52 5.47 4.76
C TYR A 76 -4.20 6.82 4.63
N VAL A 77 -3.39 7.87 4.71
CA VAL A 77 -3.78 9.24 4.37
C VAL A 77 -3.13 9.58 3.03
N GLY A 78 -3.94 9.98 2.04
CA GLY A 78 -3.46 10.26 0.68
C GLY A 78 -4.30 9.58 -0.39
N THR A 79 -3.68 9.26 -1.52
CA THR A 79 -4.38 8.64 -2.66
C THR A 79 -4.54 7.12 -2.50
N SER A 80 -5.60 6.60 -3.09
CA SER A 80 -5.96 5.18 -3.02
C SER A 80 -5.27 4.33 -4.07
N ASN A 81 -5.02 3.05 -3.75
CA ASN A 81 -4.40 2.02 -4.61
C ASN A 81 -2.88 2.14 -4.80
N ILE A 82 -2.19 2.56 -3.74
CA ILE A 82 -0.73 2.52 -3.70
C ILE A 82 -0.19 1.10 -3.57
N ASP A 83 0.85 0.81 -4.34
CA ASP A 83 1.61 -0.41 -4.17
C ASP A 83 2.43 -0.33 -2.87
N ILE A 84 2.22 -1.31 -1.99
CA ILE A 84 2.91 -1.47 -0.70
C ILE A 84 3.59 -2.82 -0.59
N PHE A 85 4.67 -2.82 0.15
CA PHE A 85 5.37 -4.02 0.59
C PHE A 85 4.98 -4.33 2.03
N VAL A 86 4.35 -5.49 2.26
CA VAL A 86 3.96 -5.97 3.58
C VAL A 86 4.89 -7.11 3.97
N SER A 87 5.50 -7.03 5.14
CA SER A 87 6.32 -8.10 5.70
C SER A 87 6.01 -8.37 7.16
N ILE A 88 6.27 -9.60 7.60
CA ILE A 88 6.21 -9.98 9.02
C ILE A 88 7.60 -10.45 9.42
N ALA A 89 8.20 -9.75 10.37
CA ALA A 89 9.47 -10.09 10.96
C ALA A 89 9.25 -10.85 12.28
N ALA A 90 9.91 -11.99 12.43
CA ALA A 90 9.95 -12.77 13.67
C ALA A 90 11.30 -12.55 14.35
N THR A 91 11.29 -12.12 15.61
CA THR A 91 12.47 -11.91 16.42
C THR A 91 12.51 -12.94 17.55
N VAL A 92 13.49 -13.83 17.51
CA VAL A 92 13.76 -14.80 18.56
C VAL A 92 14.85 -14.23 19.47
N GLN A 93 14.54 -14.10 20.76
CA GLN A 93 15.53 -13.74 21.76
C GLN A 93 16.23 -15.01 22.23
N THR A 94 17.54 -15.08 22.00
CA THR A 94 18.40 -16.13 22.58
C THR A 94 19.34 -15.49 23.62
N PRO A 95 19.88 -16.26 24.58
CA PRO A 95 20.78 -15.72 25.60
C PRO A 95 22.00 -14.96 25.03
N SER A 96 22.42 -15.28 23.80
CA SER A 96 23.59 -14.70 23.16
C SER A 96 23.27 -13.62 22.12
N ARG A 97 22.07 -13.59 21.53
CA ARG A 97 21.70 -12.64 20.46
C ARG A 97 20.20 -12.60 20.14
N ASN A 98 19.74 -11.46 19.64
CA ASN A 98 18.44 -11.36 18.95
C ASN A 98 18.59 -11.72 17.48
N ILE A 99 17.85 -12.72 17.02
CA ILE A 99 17.82 -13.14 15.62
C ILE A 99 16.48 -12.72 15.03
N SER A 100 16.52 -11.82 14.04
CA SER A 100 15.33 -11.38 13.30
C SER A 100 15.31 -12.03 11.91
N THR A 101 14.18 -12.61 11.54
CA THR A 101 13.96 -13.25 10.23
C THR A 101 12.61 -12.84 9.65
N THR A 102 12.50 -12.78 8.33
CA THR A 102 11.22 -12.48 7.67
C THR A 102 10.47 -13.78 7.41
N VAL A 103 9.30 -13.94 8.03
CA VAL A 103 8.46 -15.15 7.90
C VAL A 103 7.35 -14.99 6.87
N PHE A 104 7.01 -13.75 6.52
CA PHE A 104 6.02 -13.44 5.50
C PHE A 104 6.44 -12.18 4.74
N LYS A 105 6.23 -12.18 3.42
CA LYS A 105 6.40 -11.01 2.58
C LYS A 105 5.43 -11.05 1.42
N LYS A 106 4.82 -9.92 1.08
CA LYS A 106 3.91 -9.81 -0.06
C LYS A 106 3.85 -8.38 -0.58
N LEU A 107 3.91 -8.27 -1.91
CA LEU A 107 3.59 -7.04 -2.62
C LEU A 107 2.09 -6.96 -2.83
N THR A 108 1.49 -5.80 -2.58
CA THR A 108 0.06 -5.64 -2.77
C THR A 108 -0.36 -4.19 -3.00
N ASN A 109 -1.46 -4.01 -3.73
CA ASN A 109 -2.19 -2.77 -3.88
C ASN A 109 -3.68 -2.96 -3.55
N THR A 110 -4.01 -4.04 -2.82
CA THR A 110 -5.40 -4.49 -2.67
C THR A 110 -6.23 -3.43 -1.95
N TYR A 111 -7.38 -3.14 -2.55
CA TYR A 111 -8.49 -2.40 -1.95
C TYR A 111 -9.68 -3.37 -1.76
N PRO A 112 -10.33 -3.45 -0.59
CA PRO A 112 -10.09 -2.69 0.64
C PRO A 112 -8.81 -3.10 1.37
N ASN A 113 -8.31 -2.23 2.27
CA ASN A 113 -7.00 -2.26 2.95
C ASN A 113 -6.79 -3.46 3.90
N HIS A 114 -6.89 -4.66 3.37
CA HIS A 114 -6.69 -5.89 4.13
C HIS A 114 -5.84 -6.88 3.34
N LEU A 115 -5.03 -7.64 4.08
CA LEU A 115 -4.23 -8.71 3.54
C LEU A 115 -4.38 -9.93 4.43
N ASN A 116 -4.74 -11.05 3.83
CA ASN A 116 -4.77 -12.33 4.53
C ASN A 116 -3.36 -12.88 4.73
N PHE A 117 -3.12 -13.42 5.91
CA PHE A 117 -1.95 -14.23 6.20
C PHE A 117 -2.35 -15.40 7.10
N SER A 118 -1.65 -16.51 6.96
CA SER A 118 -1.84 -17.70 7.79
C SER A 118 -0.59 -17.91 8.63
N ILE A 119 -0.78 -18.19 9.92
CA ILE A 119 0.32 -18.50 10.82
C ILE A 119 0.70 -19.95 10.60
N ASP A 120 1.86 -20.17 9.98
CA ASP A 120 2.37 -21.51 9.73
C ASP A 120 2.74 -22.21 11.05
N SER A 121 2.51 -23.51 11.12
CA SER A 121 3.03 -24.40 12.15
C SER A 121 4.54 -24.29 12.39
N MET A 122 5.31 -23.85 11.38
CA MET A 122 6.75 -23.66 11.48
C MET A 122 7.16 -22.35 12.18
N TRP A 123 6.21 -21.44 12.45
CA TRP A 123 6.52 -20.17 13.11
C TRP A 123 6.89 -20.40 14.59
N PRO A 124 8.05 -19.93 15.07
CA PRO A 124 8.46 -20.15 16.45
C PRO A 124 7.54 -19.46 17.46
N ILE A 125 6.91 -20.23 18.37
CA ILE A 125 6.03 -19.68 19.41
C ILE A 125 6.74 -18.77 20.43
N THR A 126 8.06 -18.87 20.52
CA THR A 126 8.90 -18.06 21.42
C THR A 126 9.36 -16.74 20.80
N ALA A 127 9.02 -16.49 19.53
CA ALA A 127 9.38 -15.24 18.85
C ALA A 127 8.36 -14.13 19.12
N THR A 128 8.83 -12.89 19.04
CA THR A 128 7.95 -11.73 18.86
C THR A 128 7.83 -11.42 17.38
N TYR A 129 6.64 -11.01 16.95
CA TYR A 129 6.36 -10.74 15.54
C TYR A 129 5.98 -9.29 15.34
N ASN A 130 6.45 -8.67 14.28
CA ASN A 130 6.08 -7.30 13.92
C ASN A 130 5.69 -7.26 12.44
N VAL A 131 4.54 -6.62 12.15
CA VAL A 131 4.14 -6.34 10.78
C VAL A 131 4.73 -5.01 10.38
N ILE A 132 5.41 -4.99 9.24
CA ILE A 132 6.00 -3.80 8.66
C ILE A 132 5.35 -3.58 7.29
N ILE A 133 4.80 -2.39 7.08
CA ILE A 133 4.26 -1.96 5.79
C ILE A 133 5.10 -0.79 5.29
N THR A 134 5.60 -0.90 4.06
CA THR A 134 6.42 0.13 3.42
C THR A 134 5.84 0.50 2.07
N SER A 135 5.73 1.80 1.78
CA SER A 135 5.38 2.26 0.44
C SER A 135 6.54 2.01 -0.54
N ILE A 136 6.23 1.51 -1.74
CA ILE A 136 7.25 1.30 -2.79
C ILE A 136 7.76 2.64 -3.32
N PHE A 137 6.83 3.59 -3.54
CA PHE A 137 7.16 4.89 -4.13
C PHE A 137 7.93 5.79 -3.18
N ASN A 138 7.73 5.60 -1.86
CA ASN A 138 8.46 6.34 -0.84
C ASN A 138 8.81 5.43 0.35
N PRO A 139 10.02 4.86 0.39
CA PRO A 139 10.43 3.95 1.45
C PRO A 139 10.59 4.62 2.83
N ASN A 140 10.54 5.95 2.91
CA ASN A 140 10.50 6.66 4.18
C ASN A 140 9.12 6.58 4.86
N ILE A 141 8.08 6.17 4.12
CA ILE A 141 6.75 5.95 4.66
C ILE A 141 6.64 4.48 5.03
N THR A 142 6.91 4.22 6.30
CA THR A 142 6.79 2.90 6.91
C THR A 142 5.83 2.96 8.09
N SER A 143 5.16 1.84 8.34
CA SER A 143 4.28 1.66 9.49
C SER A 143 4.56 0.32 10.14
N GLU A 144 4.55 0.29 11.46
CA GLU A 144 4.79 -0.91 12.25
C GLU A 144 3.62 -1.18 13.19
N SER A 145 3.24 -2.45 13.34
CA SER A 145 2.17 -2.86 14.25
C SER A 145 2.59 -2.80 15.72
N GLY A 146 3.91 -2.88 15.94
CA GLY A 146 4.49 -3.30 17.21
C GLY A 146 4.40 -4.82 17.39
N ASP A 147 5.05 -5.29 18.45
CA ASP A 147 5.17 -6.72 18.74
C ASP A 147 3.81 -7.37 19.02
N PHE A 148 3.51 -8.45 18.30
CA PHE A 148 2.46 -9.41 18.58
C PHE A 148 3.05 -10.80 18.79
N TYR A 149 2.25 -11.70 19.34
CA TYR A 149 2.67 -13.02 19.77
C TYR A 149 1.79 -14.09 19.14
N ILE A 150 2.34 -15.30 19.02
CA ILE A 150 1.58 -16.48 18.63
C ILE A 150 1.57 -17.47 19.78
N TRP A 151 0.47 -18.19 19.93
CA TRP A 151 0.33 -19.28 20.89
C TRP A 151 0.08 -20.60 20.16
N ALA A 152 0.71 -21.67 20.66
CA ALA A 152 0.42 -23.00 20.18
C ALA A 152 -1.06 -23.30 20.42
N MET A 153 -1.71 -23.91 19.45
CA MET A 153 -2.99 -24.56 19.66
C MET A 153 -2.75 -25.87 20.45
N GLU A 154 -2.20 -25.78 21.66
CA GLU A 154 -2.11 -26.93 22.55
C GLU A 154 -3.53 -27.39 22.85
N GLU A 155 -3.82 -28.65 22.45
CA GLU A 155 -4.98 -29.48 22.74
C GLU A 155 -6.07 -28.79 23.57
N LYS A 156 -6.98 -28.16 22.84
CA LYS A 156 -8.09 -27.34 23.31
C LYS A 156 -9.19 -28.13 24.05
N ASP A 157 -8.88 -29.23 24.72
CA ASP A 157 -9.91 -30.19 25.12
C ASP A 157 -10.07 -30.48 26.62
N LYS A 158 -9.21 -29.96 27.51
CA LYS A 158 -9.39 -30.27 28.96
C LYS A 158 -9.32 -29.12 29.95
N ARG A 159 -8.55 -28.06 29.68
CA ARG A 159 -8.33 -27.01 30.72
C ARG A 159 -9.21 -25.78 30.56
N PHE A 160 -9.55 -25.37 29.33
CA PHE A 160 -10.38 -24.19 29.10
C PHE A 160 -11.86 -24.42 29.46
N VAL A 161 -12.36 -25.63 29.21
CA VAL A 161 -13.70 -26.07 29.64
C VAL A 161 -13.81 -25.99 31.17
N VAL A 162 -12.81 -26.50 31.90
CA VAL A 162 -12.83 -26.49 33.38
C VAL A 162 -12.85 -25.07 33.94
N GLN A 163 -12.09 -24.13 33.37
CA GLN A 163 -12.07 -22.75 33.86
C GLN A 163 -13.40 -22.01 33.57
N CYS A 164 -14.01 -22.24 32.41
CA CYS A 164 -15.33 -21.67 32.09
C CYS A 164 -16.45 -22.28 32.95
N PHE A 165 -16.44 -23.60 33.20
CA PHE A 165 -17.42 -24.25 34.06
C PHE A 165 -17.28 -23.82 35.52
N ALA A 166 -16.06 -23.65 36.04
CA ALA A 166 -15.84 -23.17 37.40
C ALA A 166 -16.43 -21.76 37.62
N ASN A 167 -16.23 -20.85 36.66
CA ASN A 167 -16.78 -19.49 36.75
C ASN A 167 -18.32 -19.45 36.63
N ILE A 168 -18.91 -20.34 35.83
CA ILE A 168 -20.37 -20.48 35.73
C ILE A 168 -20.95 -21.07 37.02
N LEU A 169 -20.33 -22.12 37.59
CA LEU A 169 -20.76 -22.73 38.86
C LEU A 169 -20.71 -21.73 40.02
N ILE A 170 -19.63 -20.97 40.13
CA ILE A 170 -19.50 -19.90 41.13
C ILE A 170 -20.62 -18.87 40.94
N SER A 171 -20.89 -18.45 39.71
CA SER A 171 -21.95 -17.47 39.44
C SER A 171 -23.36 -17.99 39.79
N ILE A 172 -23.65 -19.27 39.52
CA ILE A 172 -24.93 -19.90 39.88
C ILE A 172 -25.07 -20.06 41.40
N MET A 173 -23.98 -20.34 42.12
CA MET A 173 -24.00 -20.42 43.59
C MET A 173 -24.27 -19.06 44.24
N TYR A 174 -23.78 -17.96 43.67
CA TYR A 174 -24.02 -16.60 44.19
C TYR A 174 -25.39 -16.01 43.82
N LEU A 175 -26.14 -16.65 42.91
CA LEU A 175 -27.48 -16.22 42.48
C LEU A 175 -28.63 -16.92 43.24
N ASN A 176 -28.33 -17.93 44.06
CA ASN A 176 -29.31 -18.70 44.84
C ASN A 176 -29.22 -18.44 46.37
N ILE A 177 -28.66 -17.30 46.77
CA ILE A 177 -28.70 -16.75 48.14
C ILE A 177 -29.42 -15.41 48.08
#